data_AF-A0A100HGL5-F1
#
_entry.id   AF-A0A100HGL5-F1
#
_cell.length_a   1.000
_cell.length_b   1.000
_cell.length_c   1.000
_cell.angle_alpha   90.00
_cell.angle_beta   90.00
_cell.angle_gamma   90.00
#
_symmetry.space_group_name_H-M   'P 1'
#
loop_
_entity.id
_entity.type
_entity.pdbx_description
1 polymer ?
#
loop_
_entity_poly.entity_id
_entity_poly.type
_entity_poly.pdbx_seq_one_letter_code
_entity_poly.pdbx_strand_id
1 'polypeptide(L)'
;MFNLFRKTPANPNVKQDDAQTYRVRVRTRPHGEVVEFRFTKGAHIGVDDDGTYLFRKPVVSPQHFDRGELLVRFDRSYRVTATDGENVEFIPVSDWE
;
A
#
# COMPACT_ATOMS: atom_id res chain seq x y z
N MET A 1 28.94 23.36 -4.91
CA MET A 1 28.31 22.87 -3.66
C MET A 1 27.09 22.03 -4.05
N PHE A 2 27.21 20.71 -4.00
CA PHE A 2 26.12 19.80 -4.35
C PHE A 2 25.47 19.32 -3.06
N ASN A 3 24.34 19.92 -2.68
CA ASN A 3 23.49 19.33 -1.66
C ASN A 3 22.81 18.11 -2.27
N LEU A 4 23.38 16.93 -1.99
CA LEU A 4 22.78 15.63 -2.26
C LEU A 4 21.38 15.61 -1.64
N PHE A 5 20.34 15.65 -2.49
CA PHE A 5 18.98 15.37 -2.07
C PHE A 5 18.96 13.96 -1.47
N ARG A 6 18.88 13.87 -0.13
CA ARG A 6 18.58 12.62 0.56
C ARG A 6 17.20 12.17 0.07
N LYS A 7 17.19 11.24 -0.88
CA LYS A 7 15.96 10.63 -1.39
C LYS A 7 15.31 9.94 -0.20
N THR A 8 14.10 10.36 0.19
CA THR A 8 13.32 9.64 1.19
C THR A 8 13.25 8.18 0.76
N PRO A 9 13.59 7.21 1.63
CA PRO A 9 13.51 5.80 1.28
C PRO A 9 12.10 5.49 0.78
N ALA A 10 12.00 4.85 -0.39
CA ALA A 10 10.71 4.39 -0.87
C ALA A 10 10.17 3.34 0.12
N ASN A 11 8.87 3.39 0.43
CA ASN A 11 8.25 2.36 1.24
C ASN A 11 8.41 0.99 0.54
N PRO A 12 8.89 -0.05 1.24
CA PRO A 12 9.23 -1.33 0.62
C PRO A 12 8.00 -2.15 0.19
N ASN A 13 6.81 -1.80 0.64
CA ASN A 13 5.60 -2.62 0.50
C ASN A 13 4.68 -2.19 -0.65
N VAL A 14 4.88 -0.97 -1.18
CA VAL A 14 4.01 -0.39 -2.21
C VAL A 14 4.83 -0.10 -3.45
N LYS A 15 4.45 -0.74 -4.55
CA LYS A 15 5.03 -0.48 -5.87
C LYS A 15 4.25 0.65 -6.54
N GLN A 16 4.96 1.61 -7.12
CA GLN A 16 4.36 2.61 -8.00
C GLN A 16 4.64 2.18 -9.45
N ASP A 17 3.58 1.77 -10.16
CA ASP A 17 3.70 1.29 -11.55
C ASP A 17 3.85 2.47 -12.52
N ASP A 18 3.19 3.60 -12.24
CA ASP A 18 3.28 4.85 -12.99
C ASP A 18 2.92 6.07 -12.11
N ALA A 19 2.83 7.28 -12.68
CA ALA A 19 2.54 8.50 -11.92
C ALA A 19 1.17 8.51 -11.19
N GLN A 20 0.22 7.67 -11.62
CA GLN A 20 -1.16 7.61 -11.14
C GLN A 20 -1.54 6.28 -10.49
N THR A 21 -0.76 5.21 -10.71
CA THR A 21 -1.09 3.83 -10.33
C THR A 21 -0.11 3.27 -9.30
N TYR A 22 -0.68 2.61 -8.29
CA TYR A 22 0.03 1.89 -7.25
C TYR A 22 -0.42 0.43 -7.19
N ARG A 23 0.44 -0.41 -6.62
CA ARG A 23 0.19 -1.82 -6.38
C ARG A 23 0.68 -2.20 -4.99
N VAL A 24 -0.03 -3.13 -4.35
CA VAL A 24 0.35 -3.76 -3.09
C VAL A 24 -0.04 -5.23 -3.10
N ARG A 25 0.76 -6.08 -2.46
CA ARG A 25 0.40 -7.45 -2.11
C ARG A 25 0.35 -7.59 -0.61
N VAL A 26 -0.70 -8.23 -0.13
CA VAL A 26 -0.86 -8.61 1.28
C VAL A 26 -1.08 -10.11 1.40
N ARG A 27 -0.66 -10.68 2.52
CA ARG A 27 -0.89 -12.07 2.91
C ARG A 27 -1.89 -12.11 4.07
N THR A 28 -2.97 -12.88 3.96
CA THR A 28 -3.90 -13.07 5.09
C THR A 28 -3.25 -13.90 6.19
N ARG A 29 -3.45 -13.54 7.45
CA ARG A 29 -2.81 -14.24 8.58
C ARG A 29 -3.32 -15.68 8.79
N PRO A 30 -4.62 -16.00 8.69
CA PRO A 30 -5.09 -17.34 9.03
C PRO A 30 -4.58 -18.43 8.10
N HIS A 31 -4.68 -18.23 6.77
CA HIS A 31 -4.30 -19.24 5.78
C HIS A 31 -3.13 -18.85 4.86
N GLY A 32 -2.54 -17.67 5.04
CA GLY A 32 -1.35 -17.26 4.29
C GLY A 32 -1.62 -16.93 2.81
N GLU A 33 -2.87 -16.64 2.45
CA GLU A 33 -3.26 -16.40 1.06
C GLU A 33 -2.88 -14.99 0.60
N VAL A 34 -2.36 -14.88 -0.62
CA VAL A 34 -1.91 -13.60 -1.18
C VAL A 34 -3.05 -12.93 -1.94
N VAL A 35 -3.26 -11.64 -1.65
CA VAL A 35 -4.20 -10.77 -2.37
C VAL A 35 -3.43 -9.56 -2.91
N GLU A 36 -3.58 -9.31 -4.21
CA GLU A 36 -2.98 -8.16 -4.89
C GLU A 36 -4.05 -7.08 -5.12
N PHE A 37 -3.70 -5.82 -4.81
CA PHE A 37 -4.51 -4.66 -5.13
C PHE A 37 -3.75 -3.74 -6.07
N ARG A 38 -4.40 -3.36 -7.17
CA ARG A 38 -3.99 -2.25 -8.03
C ARG A 38 -4.97 -1.10 -7.84
N PHE A 39 -4.46 0.10 -7.59
CA PHE A 39 -5.28 1.24 -7.26
C PHE A 39 -4.68 2.54 -7.82
N THR A 40 -5.50 3.59 -7.91
CA THR A 40 -5.15 4.84 -8.59
C THR A 40 -5.52 6.07 -7.77
N LYS A 41 -4.79 7.17 -7.97
CA LYS A 41 -5.03 8.45 -7.28
C LYS A 41 -6.46 8.95 -7.44
N GLY A 42 -6.99 8.90 -8.66
CA GLY A 42 -8.29 9.50 -8.99
C GLY A 42 -9.52 8.66 -8.65
N ALA A 43 -9.37 7.37 -8.35
CA ALA A 43 -10.53 6.48 -8.12
C ALA A 43 -10.54 5.80 -6.75
N HIS A 44 -9.40 5.68 -6.09
CA HIS A 44 -9.28 4.81 -4.92
C HIS A 44 -8.70 5.50 -3.69
N ILE A 45 -7.83 6.49 -3.89
CA ILE A 45 -7.16 7.20 -2.81
C ILE A 45 -8.09 8.32 -2.31
N GLY A 46 -8.39 8.29 -1.02
CA GLY A 46 -9.17 9.33 -0.33
C GLY A 46 -8.27 10.39 0.31
N VAL A 47 -8.90 11.51 0.70
CA VAL A 47 -8.28 12.57 1.49
C VAL A 47 -8.49 12.24 2.98
N ASP A 48 -7.44 12.37 3.79
CA ASP A 48 -7.51 12.24 5.25
C ASP A 48 -7.83 13.62 5.90
N ASP A 49 -8.17 13.63 7.19
CA ASP A 49 -8.66 14.83 7.88
C ASP A 49 -7.64 15.99 7.92
N ASP A 50 -6.35 15.69 7.87
CA ASP A 50 -5.25 16.65 7.85
C ASP A 50 -4.87 17.12 6.41
N GLY A 51 -5.67 16.71 5.43
CA GLY A 51 -5.46 16.97 4.01
C GLY A 51 -4.35 16.12 3.39
N THR A 52 -3.87 15.08 4.08
CA THR A 52 -3.04 14.03 3.47
C THR A 52 -3.91 13.02 2.74
N TYR A 53 -3.35 11.90 2.29
CA TYR A 53 -4.09 10.91 1.53
C TYR A 53 -3.96 9.50 2.12
N LEU A 54 -4.99 8.69 1.90
CA LEU A 54 -5.00 7.29 2.31
C LEU A 54 -5.71 6.39 1.31
N PHE A 55 -5.29 5.13 1.26
CA PHE A 55 -5.98 4.03 0.60
C PHE A 55 -6.30 2.96 1.64
N ARG A 56 -7.59 2.77 1.92
CA ARG A 56 -8.09 1.74 2.84
C ARG A 56 -9.03 0.80 2.10
N LYS A 57 -8.80 -0.51 2.21
CA LYS A 57 -9.70 -1.52 1.62
C LYS A 57 -9.82 -2.76 2.47
N PRO A 58 -11.03 -3.34 2.56
CA PRO A 58 -11.21 -4.69 3.10
C PRO A 58 -10.52 -5.69 2.17
N VAL A 59 -9.96 -6.73 2.79
CA VAL A 59 -9.30 -7.86 2.13
C VAL A 59 -10.14 -9.10 2.40
N VAL A 60 -10.40 -9.87 1.34
CA VAL A 60 -11.03 -11.19 1.43
C VAL A 60 -10.16 -12.16 0.64
N SER A 61 -9.67 -13.21 1.29
CA SER A 61 -8.85 -14.21 0.61
C SER A 61 -9.68 -15.05 -0.38
N PRO A 62 -9.07 -15.53 -1.48
CA PRO A 62 -9.82 -16.17 -2.56
C PRO A 62 -10.38 -17.55 -2.21
N GLN A 63 -9.72 -18.33 -1.35
CA GLN A 63 -10.14 -19.72 -1.05
C GLN A 63 -10.83 -19.84 0.31
N HIS A 64 -10.26 -19.24 1.36
CA HIS A 64 -10.75 -19.41 2.73
C HIS A 64 -11.63 -18.25 3.22
N PHE A 65 -11.79 -17.20 2.40
CA PHE A 65 -12.54 -16.00 2.75
C PHE A 65 -12.05 -15.33 4.03
N ASP A 66 -10.75 -15.42 4.32
CA ASP A 66 -10.12 -14.72 5.43
C ASP A 66 -10.36 -13.23 5.27
N ARG A 67 -10.81 -12.59 6.35
CA ARG A 67 -11.10 -11.15 6.35
C ARG A 67 -9.99 -10.37 7.02
N GLY A 68 -9.65 -9.25 6.41
CA GLY A 68 -8.76 -8.26 7.00
C GLY A 68 -8.95 -6.90 6.36
N GLU A 69 -8.04 -5.98 6.65
CA GLU A 69 -8.02 -4.64 6.08
C GLU A 69 -6.58 -4.22 5.83
N LEU A 70 -6.34 -3.54 4.71
CA LEU A 70 -5.08 -2.84 4.47
C LEU A 70 -5.32 -1.32 4.52
N LEU A 71 -4.29 -0.61 4.96
CA LEU A 71 -4.20 0.84 4.94
C LEU A 71 -2.83 1.27 4.42
N VAL A 72 -2.83 2.13 3.41
CA VAL A 72 -1.65 2.82 2.90
C VAL A 72 -1.86 4.31 3.13
N ARG A 73 -0.93 4.98 3.82
CA ARG A 73 -0.95 6.44 4.01
C ARG A 73 0.09 7.11 3.14
N PHE A 74 -0.22 8.33 2.73
CA PHE A 74 0.64 9.14 1.88
C PHE A 74 0.80 10.56 2.44
N ASP A 75 1.89 11.23 2.08
CA ASP A 75 1.99 12.68 2.23
C ASP A 75 1.16 13.42 1.15
N ARG A 76 1.07 14.76 1.23
CA ARG A 76 0.39 15.61 0.24
C ARG A 76 0.98 15.54 -1.18
N SER A 77 2.15 14.93 -1.34
CA SER A 77 2.81 14.68 -2.64
C SER A 77 2.60 13.24 -3.12
N TYR A 78 1.71 12.47 -2.49
CA TYR A 78 1.49 11.05 -2.76
C TYR A 78 2.73 10.15 -2.55
N ARG A 79 3.64 10.52 -1.64
CA ARG A 79 4.70 9.61 -1.17
C ARG A 79 4.15 8.75 -0.05
N VAL A 80 4.34 7.43 -0.15
CA VAL A 80 3.88 6.49 0.89
C VAL A 80 4.64 6.74 2.19
N THR A 81 3.92 7.03 3.26
CA THR A 81 4.47 7.32 4.60
C THR A 81 4.32 6.15 5.56
N ALA A 82 3.27 5.35 5.42
CA ALA A 82 3.02 4.18 6.27
C ALA A 82 2.16 3.13 5.57
N THR A 83 2.29 1.89 6.02
CA THR A 83 1.43 0.75 5.64
C THR A 83 1.04 0.00 6.90
N ASP A 84 -0.26 -0.18 7.13
CA ASP A 84 -0.81 -0.90 8.29
C ASP A 84 -1.82 -1.93 7.82
N GLY A 85 -1.85 -3.08 8.51
CA GLY A 85 -2.75 -4.18 8.17
C GLY A 85 -3.43 -4.76 9.41
N GLU A 86 -4.74 -4.98 9.31
CA GLU A 86 -5.52 -5.77 10.26
C GLU A 86 -5.74 -7.16 9.66
N ASN A 87 -5.32 -8.20 10.39
CA ASN A 87 -5.37 -9.61 9.95
C ASN A 87 -4.68 -9.92 8.60
N VAL A 88 -3.83 -9.01 8.13
CA VAL A 88 -2.99 -9.16 6.95
C VAL A 88 -1.56 -8.68 7.22
N GLU A 89 -0.63 -9.13 6.41
CA GLU A 89 0.77 -8.70 6.40
C GLU A 89 1.14 -8.23 4.99
N PHE A 90 1.81 -7.08 4.88
CA PHE A 90 2.27 -6.60 3.59
C PHE A 90 3.46 -7.43 3.12
N ILE A 91 3.45 -7.81 1.83
CA ILE A 91 4.56 -8.52 1.20
C ILE A 91 5.48 -7.47 0.58
N PRO A 92 6.76 -7.38 0.96
CA PRO A 92 7.72 -6.47 0.36
C PRO A 92 7.81 -6.65 -1.16
N VAL A 93 7.94 -5.56 -1.89
CA VAL A 93 8.05 -5.56 -3.36
C VAL A 93 9.28 -6.35 -3.83
N SER A 94 10.33 -6.45 -3.01
CA SER A 94 11.50 -7.29 -3.27
C SER A 94 11.17 -8.78 -3.41
N ASP A 95 10.06 -9.20 -2.82
CA ASP A 95 9.64 -10.60 -2.73
C ASP A 95 8.58 -10.91 -3.80
N TRP A 96 8.33 -9.97 -4.73
CA TRP A 96 7.43 -10.15 -5.85
C TRP A 96 8.28 -10.59 -7.04
N GLU A 97 8.13 -11.84 -7.46
CA GLU A 97 8.73 -12.37 -8.69
C GLU A 97 8.44 -11.49 -9.93
#